data_AF-A0A9C8GL14-F1
#
_entry.id   AF-A0A9C8GL14-F1
#
_cell.length_a   1.000
_cell.length_b   1.000
_cell.length_c   1.000
_cell.angle_alpha   90.00
_cell.angle_beta   90.00
_cell.angle_gamma   90.00
#
_symmetry.space_group_name_H-M   'P 1'
#
loop_
_entity.id
_entity.type
_entity.pdbx_description
1 polymer ?
#
loop_
_entity_poly.entity_id
_entity_poly.type
_entity_poly.pdbx_seq_one_letter_code
_entity_poly.pdbx_strand_id
1 'polypeptide(L)'
;MKKTLLLILLATSLPLVVAGVFTLAVKLHGLVRYDAAYFTAPYLERYKTPSDVAIALESALQNDDQALVAELQGLRRPVRFEKTGGGVILVMLWARDEPYLSYLYIDLRDLHRQTHYLEQVNGRWVVSPADIHYYFYSGRWKSVFLPIAIVWWLLELVTVVMWVVFTVAARVRAERYG
;
A
#
# COMPACT_ATOMS: atom_id res chain seq x y z
N MET A 1 11.41 -34.83 -18.75
CA MET A 1 10.26 -34.78 -17.81
C MET A 1 10.58 -34.04 -16.50
N LYS A 2 11.55 -34.47 -15.68
CA LYS A 2 11.86 -33.80 -14.39
C LYS A 2 12.23 -32.31 -14.50
N LYS A 3 13.06 -31.93 -15.48
CA LYS A 3 13.47 -30.52 -15.70
C LYS A 3 12.30 -29.62 -16.12
N THR A 4 11.42 -30.09 -16.99
CA THR A 4 10.23 -29.36 -17.44
C THR A 4 9.24 -29.12 -16.30
N LEU A 5 9.02 -30.14 -15.47
CA LEU A 5 8.17 -30.03 -14.29
C LEU A 5 8.73 -28.99 -13.30
N LEU A 6 10.04 -28.99 -13.06
CA LEU A 6 10.69 -28.00 -12.21
C LEU A 6 10.50 -26.57 -12.73
N LEU A 7 10.66 -26.36 -14.04
CA LEU A 7 10.47 -25.04 -14.66
C LEU A 7 9.03 -24.54 -14.54
N ILE A 8 8.05 -25.42 -14.73
CA ILE A 8 6.63 -25.09 -14.53
C ILE A 8 6.42 -24.70 -13.06
N LEU A 9 6.87 -25.51 -12.11
CA LEU A 9 6.71 -25.19 -10.67
C LEU A 9 7.34 -23.85 -10.30
N LEU A 10 8.52 -23.54 -10.83
CA LEU A 10 9.18 -22.25 -10.62
C LEU A 10 8.34 -21.11 -11.22
N ALA A 11 7.85 -21.25 -12.45
CA ALA A 11 7.00 -20.26 -13.11
C ALA A 11 5.66 -20.04 -12.37
N THR A 12 5.02 -21.12 -11.92
CA THR A 12 3.76 -21.07 -11.16
C THR A 12 3.94 -20.34 -9.83
N SER A 13 5.09 -20.54 -9.19
CA SER A 13 5.40 -19.92 -7.90
C SER A 13 5.77 -18.44 -8.01
N LEU A 14 6.06 -17.92 -9.21
CA LEU A 14 6.61 -16.58 -9.39
C LEU A 14 5.75 -15.47 -8.75
N PRO A 15 4.41 -15.39 -8.95
CA PRO A 15 3.60 -14.39 -8.28
C PRO A 15 3.70 -14.48 -6.75
N LEU A 16 3.74 -15.69 -6.18
CA LEU A 16 3.87 -15.89 -4.74
C LEU A 16 5.23 -15.39 -4.22
N VAL A 17 6.30 -15.65 -4.95
CA VAL A 17 7.64 -15.13 -4.63
C VAL A 17 7.62 -13.60 -4.65
N VAL A 18 7.05 -12.98 -5.69
CA VAL A 18 6.92 -11.51 -5.80
C VAL A 18 6.12 -10.93 -4.64
N ALA A 19 4.98 -11.52 -4.29
CA ALA A 19 4.17 -11.10 -3.14
C ALA A 19 4.94 -11.24 -1.82
N GLY A 20 5.71 -12.33 -1.66
CA GLY A 20 6.56 -12.57 -0.49
C GLY A 20 7.67 -11.53 -0.35
N VAL A 21 8.38 -11.23 -1.43
CA VAL A 21 9.44 -10.20 -1.46
C VAL A 21 8.84 -8.82 -1.18
N PHE A 22 7.72 -8.48 -1.81
CA PHE A 22 7.02 -7.21 -1.55
C PHE A 22 6.60 -7.07 -0.09
N THR A 23 6.00 -8.12 0.48
CA THR A 23 5.61 -8.16 1.90
C THR A 23 6.81 -7.95 2.82
N LEU A 24 7.92 -8.64 2.55
CA LEU A 24 9.15 -8.51 3.33
C LEU A 24 9.70 -7.07 3.25
N ALA A 25 9.76 -6.50 2.06
CA ALA A 25 10.25 -5.14 1.85
C ALA A 25 9.42 -4.11 2.63
N VAL A 26 8.09 -4.22 2.61
CA VAL A 26 7.21 -3.32 3.38
C VAL A 26 7.39 -3.48 4.88
N LYS A 27 7.54 -4.71 5.38
CA LYS A 27 7.79 -4.96 6.81
C LYS A 27 9.12 -4.35 7.25
N LEU A 28 10.19 -4.56 6.48
CA LEU A 28 11.51 -3.97 6.75
C LEU A 28 11.44 -2.44 6.73
N HIS A 29 10.72 -1.86 5.76
CA HIS A 29 10.48 -0.42 5.71
C HIS A 29 9.74 0.08 6.95
N GLY A 30 8.72 -0.64 7.42
CA GLY A 30 7.95 -0.30 8.62
C GLY A 30 8.80 -0.20 9.89
N LEU A 31 9.84 -1.04 10.04
CA LEU A 31 10.75 -1.02 11.20
C LEU A 31 11.57 0.28 11.32
N VAL A 32 11.83 0.95 10.20
CA VAL A 32 12.67 2.16 10.13
C VAL A 32 11.90 3.41 9.72
N ARG A 33 10.58 3.29 9.55
CA ARG A 33 9.68 4.34 9.04
C ARG A 33 9.58 5.52 9.99
N TYR A 34 9.37 5.24 11.27
CA TYR A 34 9.08 6.25 12.29
C TYR A 34 10.34 6.71 13.03
N ASP A 35 10.36 7.98 13.40
CA ASP A 35 11.36 8.54 14.31
C ASP A 35 10.85 8.45 15.75
N ALA A 36 11.60 7.73 16.58
CA ALA A 36 11.26 7.52 17.98
C ALA A 36 11.16 8.82 18.80
N ALA A 37 11.83 9.90 18.35
CA ALA A 37 11.74 11.21 18.99
C ALA A 37 10.30 11.75 19.05
N TYR A 38 9.45 11.35 18.09
CA TYR A 38 8.05 11.77 18.01
C TYR A 38 7.07 10.83 18.75
N PHE A 39 7.57 9.84 19.50
CA PHE A 39 6.76 8.87 20.27
C PHE A 39 7.10 8.93 21.76
N THR A 40 7.27 10.14 22.27
CA THR A 40 7.48 10.44 23.70
C THR A 40 6.16 10.79 24.39
N ALA A 41 6.14 10.80 25.72
CA ALA A 41 4.92 11.07 26.51
C ALA A 41 4.18 12.37 26.11
N PRO A 42 4.86 13.51 25.85
CA PRO A 42 4.18 14.73 25.41
C PRO A 42 3.43 14.56 24.08
N TYR A 43 4.00 13.83 23.12
CA TYR A 43 3.36 13.58 21.83
C TYR A 43 2.22 12.57 21.93
N LEU A 44 2.36 11.55 22.79
CA LEU A 44 1.30 10.58 23.06
C LEU A 44 0.07 11.24 23.69
N GLU A 45 0.29 12.20 24.60
CA GLU A 45 -0.79 12.95 25.23
C GLU A 45 -1.43 13.94 24.26
N ARG A 46 -0.63 14.72 23.54
CA ARG A 46 -1.12 15.72 22.57
C ARG A 46 -1.88 15.10 21.39
N TYR A 47 -1.48 13.91 20.95
CA TYR A 47 -2.04 13.22 19.78
C TYR A 47 -2.71 11.91 20.15
N LYS A 48 -3.45 11.92 21.26
CA LYS A 48 -4.14 10.75 21.81
C LYS A 48 -5.39 10.37 21.02
N THR A 49 -6.04 11.33 20.37
CA THR A 49 -7.25 11.09 19.58
C THR A 49 -7.04 11.44 18.10
N PRO A 50 -7.77 10.81 17.18
CA PRO A 50 -7.66 11.13 15.76
C PRO A 50 -8.15 12.55 15.45
N SER A 51 -9.11 13.07 16.22
CA SER A 51 -9.60 14.44 16.07
C SER A 51 -8.53 15.49 16.35
N ASP A 52 -7.70 15.28 17.39
CA ASP A 52 -6.59 16.20 17.72
C ASP A 52 -5.61 16.33 16.56
N VAL A 53 -5.28 15.18 15.93
CA VAL A 53 -4.41 15.12 14.75
C VAL A 53 -5.08 15.76 13.54
N ALA A 54 -6.37 15.52 13.31
CA ALA A 54 -7.08 16.05 12.16
C ALA A 54 -7.18 17.59 12.20
N ILE A 55 -7.45 18.16 13.38
CA ILE A 55 -7.51 19.62 13.59
C ILE A 55 -6.10 20.23 13.47
N ALA A 56 -5.09 19.60 14.09
CA ALA A 56 -3.71 20.07 13.96
C ALA A 56 -3.23 20.03 12.51
N LEU A 57 -3.62 19.00 11.75
CA LEU A 57 -3.31 18.89 10.33
C LEU A 57 -3.98 20.00 9.51
N GLU A 58 -5.23 20.36 9.80
CA GLU A 58 -5.88 21.51 9.14
C GLU A 58 -5.05 22.78 9.32
N SER A 59 -4.63 23.07 10.56
CA SER A 59 -3.80 24.24 10.86
C SER A 59 -2.45 24.17 10.13
N ALA A 60 -1.84 22.99 10.06
CA ALA A 60 -0.59 22.80 9.33
C ALA A 60 -0.75 23.06 7.82
N LEU A 61 -1.85 22.57 7.22
CA LEU A 61 -2.17 22.78 5.82
C LEU A 61 -2.53 24.24 5.51
N GLN A 62 -3.23 24.93 6.41
CA GLN A 62 -3.59 26.33 6.24
C GLN A 62 -2.37 27.25 6.23
N ASN A 63 -1.39 26.96 7.09
CA ASN A 63 -0.22 27.81 7.33
C ASN A 63 1.05 27.36 6.60
N ASP A 64 0.98 26.28 5.82
CA ASP A 64 2.15 25.63 5.20
C ASP A 64 3.25 25.26 6.24
N ASP A 65 2.83 24.86 7.43
CA ASP A 65 3.73 24.52 8.54
C ASP A 65 4.32 23.12 8.38
N GLN A 66 5.44 23.05 7.67
CA GLN A 66 6.15 21.80 7.41
C GLN A 66 6.72 21.15 8.68
N ALA A 67 7.00 21.93 9.73
CA ALA A 67 7.48 21.39 10.99
C ALA A 67 6.35 20.65 11.73
N LEU A 68 5.16 21.23 11.75
CA LEU A 68 3.98 20.58 12.29
C LEU A 68 3.57 19.35 11.46
N VAL A 69 3.68 19.41 10.13
CA VAL A 69 3.47 18.23 9.26
C VAL A 69 4.43 17.10 9.62
N ALA A 70 5.72 17.40 9.78
CA ALA A 70 6.73 16.41 10.17
C ALA A 70 6.41 15.78 11.54
N GLU A 71 6.04 16.61 12.51
CA GLU A 71 5.58 16.16 13.83
C GLU A 71 4.39 15.21 13.70
N LEU A 72 3.31 15.62 13.01
CA LEU A 72 2.07 14.85 12.84
C LEU A 72 2.27 13.53 12.11
N GLN A 73 3.21 13.45 11.17
CA GLN A 73 3.54 12.20 10.50
C GLN A 73 4.42 11.28 11.37
N GLY A 74 5.29 11.85 12.20
CA GLY A 74 6.23 11.09 13.04
C GLY A 74 7.25 10.26 12.23
N LEU A 75 7.42 10.56 10.95
CA LEU A 75 8.30 9.83 10.03
C LEU A 75 9.74 10.31 10.16
N ARG A 76 10.71 9.41 9.98
CA ARG A 76 12.13 9.80 9.85
C ARG A 76 12.38 10.67 8.62
N ARG A 77 11.55 10.52 7.60
CA ARG A 77 11.59 11.30 6.36
C ARG A 77 10.16 11.78 6.07
N PRO A 78 9.77 12.95 6.60
CA PRO A 78 8.46 13.52 6.36
C PRO A 78 8.20 13.76 4.88
N VAL A 79 6.96 13.52 4.46
CA VAL A 79 6.48 13.82 3.12
C VAL A 79 5.79 15.18 3.15
N ARG A 80 6.08 16.04 2.18
CA ARG A 80 5.39 17.32 2.04
C ARG A 80 4.02 17.10 1.40
N PHE A 81 3.02 17.88 1.82
CA PHE A 81 1.73 17.90 1.13
C PHE A 81 1.79 18.85 -0.06
N GLU A 82 1.20 18.45 -1.19
CA GLU A 82 1.28 19.19 -2.45
C GLU A 82 0.38 20.44 -2.45
N LYS A 83 -0.70 20.44 -1.66
CA LYS A 83 -1.67 21.54 -1.58
C LYS A 83 -1.82 22.06 -0.16
N THR A 84 -1.34 23.27 0.06
CA THR A 84 -1.44 24.03 1.29
C THR A 84 -1.98 25.43 0.99
N GLY A 85 -2.62 26.05 1.97
CA GLY A 85 -3.15 27.39 1.86
C GLY A 85 -4.31 27.64 2.82
N GLY A 86 -4.48 28.90 3.24
CA GLY A 86 -5.48 29.29 4.23
C GLY A 86 -6.95 29.05 3.86
N GLY A 87 -7.24 28.51 2.68
CA GLY A 87 -8.59 28.06 2.28
C GLY A 87 -8.89 26.61 2.63
N VAL A 88 -7.90 25.83 3.06
CA VAL A 88 -8.09 24.41 3.42
C VAL A 88 -8.88 24.30 4.71
N ILE A 89 -9.99 23.57 4.69
CA ILE A 89 -10.80 23.27 5.87
C ILE A 89 -10.99 21.77 6.05
N LEU A 90 -11.06 21.31 7.31
CA LEU A 90 -11.51 19.96 7.62
C LEU A 90 -13.02 19.86 7.47
N VAL A 91 -13.50 18.88 6.71
CA VAL A 91 -14.94 18.71 6.48
C VAL A 91 -15.52 17.68 7.42
N MET A 92 -15.02 16.45 7.36
CA MET A 92 -15.54 15.33 8.14
C MET A 92 -14.61 14.12 8.09
N LEU A 93 -14.85 13.17 8.99
CA LEU A 93 -14.41 11.79 8.82
C LEU A 93 -15.14 11.21 7.60
N TRP A 94 -14.38 10.81 6.59
CA TRP A 94 -14.91 10.29 5.32
C TRP A 94 -15.14 8.78 5.36
N ALA A 95 -14.13 8.03 5.83
CA ALA A 95 -14.17 6.58 5.84
C ALA A 95 -13.34 6.01 7.00
N ARG A 96 -13.71 4.80 7.42
CA ARG A 96 -12.96 3.99 8.39
C ARG A 96 -12.64 2.66 7.73
N ASP A 97 -11.41 2.53 7.26
CA ASP A 97 -10.87 1.34 6.61
C ASP A 97 -9.72 0.82 7.48
N GLU A 98 -10.01 -0.02 8.47
CA GLU A 98 -9.01 -0.45 9.46
C GLU A 98 -7.71 -0.95 8.79
N PRO A 99 -6.52 -0.48 9.22
CA PRO A 99 -6.26 0.32 10.44
C PRO A 99 -6.38 1.86 10.27
N TYR A 100 -6.84 2.34 9.11
CA TYR A 100 -6.84 3.76 8.74
C TYR A 100 -8.18 4.46 8.96
N LEU A 101 -8.10 5.72 9.40
CA LEU A 101 -9.19 6.69 9.34
C LEU A 101 -8.91 7.70 8.25
N SER A 102 -9.86 7.90 7.34
CA SER A 102 -9.72 8.85 6.23
C SER A 102 -10.50 10.12 6.55
N TYR A 103 -9.81 11.25 6.60
CA TYR A 103 -10.41 12.57 6.79
C TYR A 103 -10.39 13.35 5.47
N LEU A 104 -11.53 13.97 5.15
CA LEU A 104 -11.68 14.79 3.96
C LEU A 104 -11.46 16.26 4.30
N TYR A 105 -10.58 16.89 3.54
CA TYR A 105 -10.33 18.32 3.56
C TYR A 105 -10.67 18.91 2.20
N ILE A 106 -11.11 20.16 2.19
CA ILE A 106 -11.42 20.89 0.96
C ILE A 106 -10.69 22.23 1.00
N ASP A 107 -10.01 22.56 -0.09
CA ASP A 107 -9.55 23.93 -0.31
C ASP A 107 -10.70 24.75 -0.89
N LEU A 108 -11.16 25.76 -0.16
CA LEU A 108 -12.27 26.63 -0.57
C LEU A 108 -11.94 27.53 -1.76
N ARG A 109 -10.67 27.64 -2.17
CA ARG A 109 -10.25 28.48 -3.30
C ARG A 109 -10.55 27.83 -4.65
N ASP A 110 -10.24 26.54 -4.78
CA ASP A 110 -10.41 25.77 -6.02
C ASP A 110 -11.38 24.57 -5.86
N LEU A 111 -11.99 24.44 -4.67
CA LEU A 111 -12.85 23.32 -4.26
C LEU A 111 -12.15 21.96 -4.39
N HIS A 112 -10.82 21.94 -4.35
CA HIS A 112 -10.07 20.71 -4.45
C HIS A 112 -10.21 19.88 -3.18
N ARG A 113 -10.47 18.59 -3.38
CA ARG A 113 -10.66 17.61 -2.31
C ARG A 113 -9.36 16.89 -2.06
N GLN A 114 -8.88 16.91 -0.82
CA GLN A 114 -7.71 16.15 -0.40
C GLN A 114 -8.09 15.25 0.78
N THR A 115 -7.70 13.98 0.68
CA THR A 115 -7.96 12.98 1.73
C THR A 115 -6.66 12.63 2.41
N HIS A 116 -6.63 12.77 3.73
CA HIS A 116 -5.49 12.38 4.55
C HIS A 116 -5.87 11.21 5.44
N TYR A 117 -4.92 10.31 5.64
CA TYR A 117 -5.11 9.06 6.36
C TYR A 117 -4.45 9.16 7.73
N LEU A 118 -5.16 8.72 8.75
CA LEU A 118 -4.68 8.67 10.12
C LEU A 118 -4.61 7.20 10.54
N GLU A 119 -3.56 6.84 11.26
CA GLU A 119 -3.39 5.51 11.84
C GLU A 119 -2.86 5.63 13.27
N GLN A 120 -3.11 4.61 14.09
CA GLN A 120 -2.57 4.54 15.44
C GLN A 120 -1.26 3.74 15.45
N VAL A 121 -0.18 4.37 15.88
CA VAL A 121 1.18 3.80 15.95
C VAL A 121 1.71 3.98 17.36
N ASN A 122 2.03 2.88 18.04
CA ASN A 122 2.58 2.88 19.40
C ASN A 122 1.80 3.77 20.40
N GLY A 123 0.46 3.77 20.30
CA GLY A 123 -0.42 4.55 21.17
C GLY A 123 -0.64 6.01 20.75
N ARG A 124 0.03 6.48 19.69
CA ARG A 124 -0.12 7.83 19.12
C ARG A 124 -0.88 7.78 17.80
N TRP A 125 -1.78 8.73 17.54
CA TRP A 125 -2.32 8.92 16.19
C TRP A 125 -1.34 9.73 15.34
N VAL A 126 -1.10 9.27 14.12
CA VAL A 126 -0.20 9.92 13.16
C VAL A 126 -0.88 10.04 11.80
N VAL A 127 -0.46 11.02 11.01
CA VAL A 127 -0.87 11.15 9.61
C VAL A 127 -0.01 10.23 8.76
N SER A 128 -0.61 9.23 8.12
CA SER A 128 0.08 8.33 7.20
C SER A 128 -0.01 8.86 5.76
N PRO A 129 1.13 9.10 5.10
CA PRO A 129 1.15 9.34 3.66
C PRO A 129 0.65 8.13 2.87
N ALA A 130 0.17 8.39 1.64
CA ALA A 130 -0.29 7.37 0.70
C ALA A 130 0.87 6.63 0.01
N ASP A 131 1.77 6.04 0.80
CA ASP A 131 2.97 5.36 0.33
C ASP A 131 2.84 3.82 0.32
N ILE A 132 3.96 3.10 0.13
CA ILE A 132 3.99 1.63 0.07
C ILE A 132 3.46 0.96 1.35
N HIS A 133 3.64 1.61 2.51
CA HIS A 133 3.19 1.05 3.79
C HIS A 133 1.67 1.14 3.86
N TYR A 134 1.12 2.34 3.60
CA TYR A 134 -0.31 2.54 3.48
C TYR A 134 -0.92 1.58 2.44
N TYR A 135 -0.32 1.48 1.25
CA TYR A 135 -0.83 0.63 0.17
C TYR A 135 -0.89 -0.87 0.55
N PHE A 136 0.08 -1.34 1.34
CA PHE A 136 0.10 -2.70 1.86
C PHE A 136 -0.95 -2.94 2.93
N TYR A 137 -0.98 -2.10 3.98
CA TYR A 137 -1.85 -2.29 5.14
C TYR A 137 -3.32 -1.94 4.87
N SER A 138 -3.60 -1.00 3.97
CA SER A 138 -4.97 -0.75 3.48
C SER A 138 -5.51 -1.88 2.59
N GLY A 139 -4.67 -2.83 2.20
CA GLY A 139 -5.04 -3.94 1.32
C GLY A 139 -5.26 -3.55 -0.14
N ARG A 140 -5.09 -2.27 -0.51
CA ARG A 140 -5.24 -1.80 -1.91
C ARG A 140 -4.32 -2.53 -2.88
N TRP A 141 -3.16 -3.00 -2.44
CA TRP A 141 -2.28 -3.81 -3.28
C TRP A 141 -2.94 -5.09 -3.83
N LYS A 142 -3.90 -5.67 -3.10
CA LYS A 142 -4.59 -6.89 -3.52
C LYS A 142 -5.46 -6.66 -4.75
N SER A 143 -6.06 -5.49 -4.90
CA SER A 143 -6.93 -5.19 -6.05
C SER A 143 -6.15 -5.06 -7.36
N VAL A 144 -4.85 -4.77 -7.29
CA VAL A 144 -3.95 -4.73 -8.45
C VAL A 144 -3.22 -6.06 -8.64
N PHE A 145 -2.69 -6.63 -7.56
CA PHE A 145 -1.87 -7.83 -7.63
C PHE A 145 -2.68 -9.09 -7.98
N LEU A 146 -3.87 -9.28 -7.40
CA LEU A 146 -4.65 -10.50 -7.60
C LEU A 146 -5.07 -10.68 -9.07
N PRO A 147 -5.61 -9.66 -9.78
CA PRO A 147 -5.90 -9.80 -11.21
C PRO A 147 -4.66 -10.18 -12.03
N ILE A 148 -3.51 -9.57 -11.75
CA ILE A 148 -2.25 -9.87 -12.45
C ILE A 148 -1.84 -11.33 -12.21
N ALA A 149 -1.89 -11.81 -10.95
CA ALA A 149 -1.56 -13.19 -10.61
C ALA A 149 -2.52 -14.18 -11.27
N ILE A 150 -3.82 -13.88 -11.32
CA ILE A 150 -4.82 -14.72 -12.01
C ILE A 150 -4.52 -14.80 -13.51
N VAL A 151 -4.26 -13.67 -14.16
CA VAL A 151 -3.90 -13.65 -15.60
C VAL A 151 -2.63 -14.45 -15.83
N TRP A 152 -1.62 -14.31 -14.97
CA TRP A 152 -0.40 -15.10 -15.04
C TRP A 152 -0.67 -16.60 -15.01
N TRP A 153 -1.43 -17.07 -14.01
CA TRP A 153 -1.75 -18.50 -13.87
C TRP A 153 -2.63 -19.02 -15.03
N LEU A 154 -3.53 -18.20 -15.57
CA LEU A 154 -4.33 -18.57 -16.74
C LEU A 154 -3.45 -18.74 -17.98
N LEU A 155 -2.51 -17.82 -18.23
CA LEU A 155 -1.58 -17.93 -19.35
C LEU A 155 -0.67 -19.15 -19.22
N GLU A 156 -0.20 -19.41 -18.01
CA GLU A 156 0.59 -20.61 -17.71
C GLU A 156 -0.21 -21.88 -17.96
N LEU A 157 -1.46 -21.95 -17.48
CA LEU A 157 -2.35 -23.08 -17.71
C LEU A 157 -2.55 -23.35 -19.20
N VAL A 158 -2.85 -22.32 -20.00
CA VAL A 158 -3.00 -22.44 -21.46
C VAL A 158 -1.72 -22.98 -22.09
N THR A 159 -0.56 -22.46 -21.68
CA THR A 159 0.74 -22.89 -22.20
C THR A 159 1.01 -24.36 -21.88
N VAL A 160 0.74 -24.80 -20.65
CA VAL A 160 0.89 -26.20 -20.22
C VAL A 160 -0.06 -27.11 -20.99
N VAL A 161 -1.34 -26.74 -21.14
CA VAL A 161 -2.31 -27.52 -21.91
C VAL A 161 -1.87 -27.68 -23.36
N MET A 162 -1.46 -26.59 -24.03
CA MET A 162 -0.98 -26.64 -25.41
C MET A 162 0.24 -27.55 -25.54
N TRP A 163 1.20 -27.46 -24.62
CA TRP A 163 2.39 -28.32 -24.60
C TRP A 163 2.02 -29.81 -24.43
N VAL A 164 1.09 -30.13 -23.53
CA VAL A 164 0.58 -31.50 -23.36
C VAL A 164 -0.11 -32.01 -24.63
N VAL A 165 -0.97 -31.19 -25.25
CA VAL A 165 -1.66 -31.55 -26.50
C VAL A 165 -0.65 -31.83 -27.62
N PHE A 166 0.35 -30.96 -27.81
CA PHE A 166 1.38 -31.14 -28.83
C PHE A 166 2.23 -32.39 -28.60
N THR A 167 2.64 -32.65 -27.36
CA THR A 167 3.47 -33.82 -27.03
C THR A 167 2.70 -35.13 -27.19
N VAL A 168 1.43 -35.17 -26.79
CA VAL A 168 0.56 -36.34 -27.00
C VAL A 168 0.28 -36.56 -28.48
N ALA A 169 -0.07 -35.51 -29.23
CA ALA A 169 -0.33 -35.60 -30.67
C ALA A 169 0.91 -36.06 -31.46
N ALA A 170 2.10 -35.57 -31.10
CA ALA A 170 3.36 -36.02 -31.70
C ALA A 170 3.63 -37.50 -31.43
N ARG A 171 3.36 -37.96 -30.20
CA ARG A 171 3.51 -39.38 -29.81
C ARG A 171 2.55 -40.29 -30.56
N VAL A 172 1.28 -39.94 -30.62
CA VAL A 172 0.26 -40.70 -31.37
C VAL A 172 0.59 -40.76 -32.86
N ARG A 173 1.13 -39.68 -33.44
CA ARG A 173 1.57 -39.66 -34.84
C ARG A 173 2.77 -40.58 -35.06
N ALA A 174 3.74 -40.59 -34.15
CA ALA A 174 4.89 -41.48 -34.23
C ALA A 174 4.47 -42.96 -34.12
N GLU A 175 3.49 -43.29 -33.28
CA GLU A 175 2.98 -44.66 -33.13
C GLU A 175 2.13 -45.15 -34.32
N ARG A 176 1.54 -44.24 -35.10
CA ARG A 176 0.70 -44.58 -36.28
C ARG A 176 1.44 -44.60 -37.61
N TYR A 177 2.55 -43.88 -37.73
CA TYR A 177 3.25 -43.65 -39.01
C TYR A 177 4.76 -43.94 -38.97
N GLY A 178 5.29 -44.36 -37.83
CA GLY A 178 6.65 -44.90 -37.69
C GLY A 178 6.61 -46.41 -37.54
#